data_AF-A0A7G1KDL2-F1
#
_entry.id   AF-A0A7G1KDL2-F1
#
_cell.length_a   1.000
_cell.length_b   1.000
_cell.length_c   1.000
_cell.angle_alpha   90.00
_cell.angle_beta   90.00
_cell.angle_gamma   90.00
#
_symmetry.space_group_name_H-M   'P 1'
#
loop_
_entity.id
_entity.type
_entity.pdbx_description
1 polymer ?
#
loop_
_entity_poly.entity_id
_entity_poly.type
_entity_poly.pdbx_seq_one_letter_code
_entity_poly.pdbx_strand_id
1 'polypeptide(L)'
;MADVDLLRTLVETERRRRRLDAAMRAAVAEAERRGLAAGTGYRDTAELLTDLLRISTHEARRRIEYAAPQPRPRPRKMWRVLQAAS
;
A
#
# COMPACT_ATOMS: atom_id res chain seq x y z
N MET A 1 30.60 5.41 -14.38
CA MET A 1 29.31 4.72 -14.58
C MET A 1 28.74 5.22 -15.89
N ALA A 2 28.39 4.33 -16.83
CA ALA A 2 27.82 4.74 -18.11
C ALA A 2 26.33 5.11 -17.94
N ASP A 3 25.77 5.89 -18.86
CA ASP A 3 24.37 6.32 -18.81
C ASP A 3 23.39 5.14 -18.74
N VAL A 4 23.70 4.05 -19.45
CA VAL A 4 22.90 2.80 -19.42
C VAL A 4 22.88 2.18 -18.02
N ASP A 5 24.00 2.24 -17.29
CA ASP A 5 24.07 1.71 -15.93
C ASP A 5 23.34 2.62 -14.93
N LEU A 6 23.37 3.94 -15.14
CA LEU A 6 22.59 4.88 -14.35
C LEU A 6 21.08 4.65 -14.54
N LEU A 7 20.62 4.50 -15.78
CA LEU A 7 19.23 4.20 -16.10
C LEU A 7 18.78 2.86 -15.50
N ARG A 8 19.63 1.82 -15.58
CA ARG A 8 19.37 0.53 -14.91
C ARG A 8 19.23 0.69 -13.40
N THR A 9 20.13 1.45 -12.78
CA THR A 9 20.10 1.72 -11.34
C THR A 9 18.81 2.42 -10.90
N LEU A 10 18.32 3.40 -11.68
CA LEU A 10 17.04 4.07 -11.40
C LEU A 10 15.87 3.10 -11.43
N VAL A 11 15.78 2.25 -12.45
CA VAL A 11 14.70 1.26 -12.60
C VAL A 11 14.72 0.24 -11.46
N GLU A 12 15.89 -0.24 -11.08
CA GLU A 12 16.04 -1.20 -9.98
C GLU A 12 15.69 -0.58 -8.63
N THR A 13 16.13 0.66 -8.40
CA THR A 13 15.81 1.41 -7.19
C THR A 13 14.30 1.63 -7.07
N GLU A 14 13.65 2.00 -8.16
CA GLU A 14 12.19 2.17 -8.18
C GLU A 14 11.45 0.85 -7.89
N ARG A 15 11.90 -0.26 -8.46
CA ARG A 15 11.33 -1.58 -8.16
C ARG A 15 11.47 -1.94 -6.68
N ARG A 16 12.62 -1.66 -6.08
CA ARG A 16 12.86 -1.89 -4.65
C ARG A 16 11.95 -1.00 -3.80
N ARG A 17 11.84 0.29 -4.14
CA ARG A 17 10.95 1.24 -3.47
C ARG A 17 9.50 0.76 -3.50
N ARG A 18 8.98 0.39 -4.68
CA ARG A 18 7.61 -0.13 -4.81
C ARG A 18 7.35 -1.39 -3.99
N ARG A 19 8.34 -2.29 -3.90
CA ARG A 19 8.22 -3.50 -3.08
C ARG A 19 8.15 -3.15 -1.59
N LEU A 20 8.99 -2.24 -1.13
CA LEU A 20 8.94 -1.76 0.26
C LEU A 20 7.61 -1.05 0.56
N ASP A 21 7.12 -0.21 -0.35
CA ASP A 21 5.83 0.47 -0.19
C ASP A 21 4.67 -0.54 -0.12
N ALA A 22 4.71 -1.59 -0.94
CA ALA A 22 3.70 -2.65 -0.89
C ALA A 22 3.77 -3.44 0.42
N ALA A 23 4.97 -3.76 0.92
CA ALA A 23 5.16 -4.42 2.20
C ALA A 23 4.65 -3.56 3.37
N MET A 24 4.96 -2.25 3.36
CA MET A 24 4.45 -1.29 4.35
C MET A 24 2.91 -1.25 4.36
N ARG A 25 2.28 -1.13 3.18
CA ARG A 25 0.82 -1.17 3.07
C ARG A 25 0.23 -2.48 3.61
N ALA A 26 0.84 -3.61 3.28
CA ALA A 26 0.38 -4.92 3.77
C ALA A 26 0.49 -5.03 5.30
N ALA A 27 1.57 -4.51 5.88
CA ALA A 27 1.78 -4.49 7.33
C ALA A 27 0.74 -3.60 8.05
N VAL A 28 0.47 -2.40 7.53
CA VAL A 28 -0.57 -1.51 8.09
C VAL A 28 -1.95 -2.16 7.98
N ALA A 29 -2.27 -2.76 6.83
CA ALA A 29 -3.56 -3.44 6.67
C ALA A 29 -3.72 -4.64 7.63
N GLU A 30 -2.64 -5.37 7.92
CA GLU A 30 -2.67 -6.44 8.91
C GLU A 30 -2.79 -5.91 10.35
N ALA A 31 -2.13 -4.79 10.67
CA ALA A 31 -2.27 -4.14 11.96
C ALA A 31 -3.72 -3.71 12.23
N GLU A 32 -4.39 -3.14 11.23
CA GLU A 32 -5.82 -2.81 11.28
C GLU A 32 -6.68 -4.07 11.45
N ARG A 33 -6.48 -5.10 10.62
CA ARG A 33 -7.26 -6.35 10.70
C ARG A 33 -7.18 -7.04 12.06
N ARG A 34 -6.01 -6.97 12.70
CA ARG A 34 -5.79 -7.53 14.04
C ARG A 34 -6.27 -6.63 15.18
N GLY A 35 -6.68 -5.39 14.88
CA GLY A 35 -7.01 -4.40 15.90
C GLY A 35 -5.84 -4.11 16.83
N LEU A 36 -4.60 -4.07 16.31
CA LEU A 36 -3.40 -3.96 17.13
C LEU A 36 -3.43 -2.73 18.05
N ALA A 37 -3.98 -1.60 17.59
CA ALA A 37 -4.11 -0.40 18.41
C ALA A 37 -4.91 -0.65 19.69
N ALA A 38 -6.06 -1.32 19.58
CA ALA A 38 -6.89 -1.67 20.74
C ALA A 38 -6.17 -2.66 21.67
N GLY A 39 -5.41 -3.60 21.10
CA GLY A 39 -4.62 -4.57 21.88
C GLY A 39 -3.44 -3.96 22.63
N THR A 40 -2.97 -2.77 22.23
CA THR A 40 -1.83 -2.09 22.84
C THR A 40 -2.20 -0.81 23.59
N GLY A 41 -3.49 -0.46 23.67
CA GLY A 41 -4.01 0.68 24.43
C GLY A 41 -4.00 2.02 23.69
N TYR A 42 -3.74 2.02 22.39
CA TYR A 42 -3.91 3.22 21.54
C TYR A 42 -5.37 3.36 21.12
N ARG A 43 -5.83 4.60 20.92
CA ARG A 43 -7.21 4.90 20.52
C ARG A 43 -7.53 4.35 19.13
N ASP A 44 -6.59 4.50 18.20
CA ASP A 44 -6.70 4.01 16.84
C ASP A 44 -5.33 3.71 16.23
N THR A 45 -5.32 3.05 15.08
CA THR A 45 -4.09 2.69 14.37
C THR A 45 -3.31 3.92 13.89
N ALA A 46 -3.95 5.08 13.69
CA ALA A 46 -3.24 6.30 13.31
C ALA A 46 -2.40 6.83 14.47
N GLU A 47 -2.91 6.79 15.69
CA GLU A 47 -2.18 7.12 16.92
C GLU A 47 -1.01 6.16 17.14
N LEU A 48 -1.25 4.85 16.97
CA LEU A 48 -0.20 3.82 17.02
C LEU A 48 0.94 4.10 16.01
N LEU A 49 0.60 4.39 14.74
CA LEU A 49 1.61 4.66 13.71
C LEU A 49 2.35 5.98 13.94
N THR A 50 1.65 7.00 14.44
CA THR A 50 2.24 8.30 14.81
C THR A 50 3.32 8.09 15.87
N ASP A 51 3.03 7.30 16.90
CA ASP A 51 3.99 7.05 17.98
C ASP A 51 5.16 6.15 17.55
N LEU A 52 4.87 5.02 16.89
CA LEU A 52 5.89 4.05 16.47
C LEU A 52 6.83 4.59 15.39
N LEU A 53 6.29 5.29 14.38
CA LEU A 53 7.06 5.74 13.23
C LEU A 53 7.50 7.20 13.33
N ARG A 54 7.09 7.90 14.39
CA ARG A 54 7.37 9.33 14.60
C ARG A 54 6.97 10.20 13.39
N ILE A 55 5.84 9.86 12.77
CA ILE A 55 5.26 10.59 11.64
C ILE A 55 4.08 11.45 12.11
N SER A 56 3.67 12.42 11.30
CA SER A 56 2.46 13.19 11.61
C SER A 56 1.21 12.31 11.53
N THR A 57 0.19 12.66 12.32
CA THR A 57 -1.12 11.97 12.28
C THR A 57 -1.75 12.02 10.88
N HIS A 58 -1.52 13.09 10.11
CA HIS A 58 -2.02 13.18 8.75
C HIS A 58 -1.37 12.13 7.83
N GLU A 59 -0.05 11.94 7.94
CA GLU A 59 0.67 10.91 7.20
C GLU A 59 0.27 9.50 7.64
N ALA A 60 0.06 9.28 8.94
CA ALA A 60 -0.45 8.01 9.47
C ALA A 60 -1.81 7.65 8.86
N ARG A 61 -2.77 8.58 8.87
CA ARG A 61 -4.10 8.39 8.26
C ARG A 61 -4.02 8.09 6.77
N ARG A 62 -3.16 8.82 6.05
CA ARG A 62 -2.93 8.59 4.62
C ARG A 62 -2.43 7.17 4.34
N ARG A 63 -1.51 6.66 5.17
CA ARG A 63 -1.01 5.28 5.04
C ARG A 63 -2.09 4.23 5.30
N ILE A 64 -2.98 4.47 6.27
CA ILE A 64 -4.13 3.61 6.54
C ILE A 64 -5.08 3.60 5.34
N GLU A 65 -5.39 4.76 4.76
CA GLU A 65 -6.23 4.87 3.56
C GLU A 65 -5.66 4.08 2.37
N TYR A 66 -4.36 4.18 2.13
CA TYR A 66 -3.69 3.42 1.06
C TYR A 66 -3.55 1.92 1.37
N ALA A 67 -3.56 1.53 2.64
CA ALA A 67 -3.49 0.15 3.08
C ALA A 67 -4.86 -0.54 3.06
N ALA A 68 -5.95 0.22 3.24
CA ALA A 68 -7.30 -0.29 3.16
C ALA A 68 -7.52 -0.93 1.77
N PRO A 69 -8.00 -2.18 1.71
CA PRO A 69 -8.43 -2.76 0.45
C PRO A 69 -9.65 -1.95 0.01
N GLN A 70 -9.45 -0.91 -0.81
CA GLN A 70 -10.59 -0.27 -1.45
C GLN A 70 -11.36 -1.38 -2.16
N PRO A 71 -12.66 -1.55 -1.87
CA PRO A 71 -13.51 -2.41 -2.68
C PRO A 71 -13.55 -1.77 -4.06
N ARG A 72 -12.60 -2.14 -4.93
CA ARG A 72 -12.65 -1.75 -6.33
C ARG A 72 -13.99 -2.28 -6.86
N PRO A 73 -14.93 -1.43 -7.30
CA PRO A 73 -16.06 -1.94 -8.05
C PRO A 73 -15.46 -2.61 -9.29
N ARG A 74 -15.51 -3.94 -9.34
CA ARG A 74 -15.09 -4.70 -10.53
C ARG A 74 -15.92 -4.16 -11.70
N PRO A 75 -15.33 -3.62 -12.79
CA PRO A 75 -16.11 -3.34 -13.97
C PRO A 75 -16.62 -4.68 -14.52
N ARG A 76 -17.92 -4.97 -14.32
CA ARG A 76 -18.59 -6.22 -14.77
C ARG A 76 -18.76 -6.30 -16.30
N LYS A 77 -18.02 -5.53 -17.10
CA LYS A 77 -18.20 -5.48 -18.56
C LYS A 77 -16.87 -5.29 -19.28
N MET A 78 -16.22 -6.40 -19.66
CA MET A 78 -15.46 -6.46 -20.93
C MET A 78 -15.11 -7.86 -21.44
N TRP A 79 -15.65 -8.95 -20.88
CA TRP A 79 -15.44 -10.31 -21.44
C TRP A 79 -16.46 -10.72 -22.50
N ARG A 80 -17.45 -9.87 -22.81
CA ARG A 80 -18.53 -10.21 -23.74
C ARG A 80 -18.23 -9.91 -25.21
N VAL A 81 -17.05 -9.38 -25.53
CA VAL A 81 -16.67 -9.00 -26.91
C VAL A 81 -15.87 -10.11 -27.62
N LEU A 82 -15.42 -11.15 -26.91
CA LEU A 82 -14.63 -12.26 -27.49
C LEU A 82 -15.41 -13.55 -27.78
N GLN A 83 -16.74 -13.56 -27.63
CA GLN A 83 -17.58 -14.75 -27.84
C GLN A 83 -18.55 -14.62 -29.05
N ALA A 84 -18.41 -13.59 -29.87
CA ALA A 84 -19.24 -13.39 -31.07
C ALA A 84 -18.45 -13.44 -32.39
N ALA A 85 -17.28 -14.08 -32.37
CA ALA A 85 -16.51 -14.38 -33.58
C ALA A 85 -16.19 -15.88 -33.61
N SER A 86 -17.17 -16.67 -34.00
CA SER A 86 -17.03 -18.04 -34.51
C SER A 86 -18.19 -18.31 -35.45
#